data_AF-H6R0J5-F1
#
_entry.id   AF-H6R0J5-F1
#
_cell.length_a   1.000
_cell.length_b   1.000
_cell.length_c   1.000
_cell.angle_alpha   90.00
_cell.angle_beta   90.00
_cell.angle_gamma   90.00
#
_symmetry.space_group_name_H-M   'P 1'
#
loop_
_entity.id
_entity.type
_entity.pdbx_description
1 polymer ?
#
loop_
_entity_poly.entity_id
_entity_poly.type
_entity_poly.pdbx_seq_one_letter_code
_entity_poly.pdbx_strand_id
1 'polypeptide(L)'
;MPGQAIPPRHPGRENVPAAPGRGKPGKKRSPKQRPEQPVSGPATTTDAAALAAAQALAARHDLRLTGFDTSGIAEHTVLELAAAVDDILAKYPFLSLGGIEVTPLAGGAIAAVRWDRADDGPWISIDRELAVNPDKFDDAVKTALRAGRIPRGSEQRPIYATMVHAIGRVLVATAGPRAQQLAQRSLITEYRRISGPWDGVTPAGVVAGYRSWRAQLSPSSVLRNRFHPQTALETAFTEVELRGADACGPAKALHRLVVEVARGRPG
;
A
#
# COMPACT_ATOMS: atom_id res chain seq x y z
N MET A 1 7.50 30.38 43.60
CA MET A 1 7.91 30.79 42.24
C MET A 1 7.50 29.72 41.21
N PRO A 2 6.32 29.84 40.61
CA PRO A 2 6.05 29.30 39.28
C PRO A 2 5.51 30.38 38.32
N GLY A 3 6.08 30.48 37.12
CA GLY A 3 5.65 31.41 36.08
C GLY A 3 4.73 30.73 35.06
N GLN A 4 3.51 31.27 34.91
CA GLN A 4 2.62 31.06 33.77
C GLN A 4 2.44 32.41 33.08
N ALA A 5 2.57 32.44 31.74
CA ALA A 5 2.35 33.63 30.93
C ALA A 5 1.44 33.29 29.73
N ILE A 6 0.33 34.03 29.63
CA ILE A 6 -0.54 34.24 28.46
C ILE A 6 -1.05 35.70 28.59
N PRO A 7 -1.61 36.33 27.55
CA PRO A 7 -1.00 37.02 26.39
C PRO A 7 -1.21 38.56 26.45
N PRO A 8 -0.65 39.36 25.53
CA PRO A 8 -1.07 40.75 25.39
C PRO A 8 -2.12 40.96 24.28
N ARG A 9 -3.21 41.63 24.65
CA ARG A 9 -4.17 42.32 23.78
C ARG A 9 -3.69 43.75 23.48
N HIS A 10 -4.02 44.24 22.28
CA HIS A 10 -3.89 45.63 21.83
C HIS A 10 -4.57 46.65 22.75
N PRO A 11 -4.10 47.90 22.71
CA PRO A 11 -5.04 48.96 22.35
C PRO A 11 -4.43 50.13 21.53
N GLY A 12 -5.31 50.79 20.77
CA GLY A 12 -5.29 52.25 20.63
C GLY A 12 -4.92 52.82 19.26
N ARG A 13 -5.91 53.42 18.57
CA ARG A 13 -6.06 54.88 18.54
C ARG A 13 -7.30 55.32 17.77
N GLU A 14 -8.11 56.13 18.44
CA GLU A 14 -9.09 57.05 17.87
C GLU A 14 -8.38 58.26 17.23
N ASN A 15 -8.97 58.84 16.17
CA ASN A 15 -9.31 60.27 16.12
C ASN A 15 -10.12 60.60 14.85
N VAL A 16 -11.06 61.54 15.04
CA VAL A 16 -12.21 61.88 14.19
C VAL A 16 -11.87 63.08 13.23
N PRO A 17 -12.82 63.76 12.52
CA PRO A 17 -12.94 63.77 11.06
C PRO A 17 -12.68 65.14 10.39
N ALA A 18 -12.59 65.18 9.05
CA ALA A 18 -12.96 66.36 8.25
C ALA A 18 -13.14 66.01 6.75
N ALA A 19 -14.29 66.38 6.19
CA ALA A 19 -14.50 66.66 4.76
C ALA A 19 -14.38 68.19 4.56
N PRO A 20 -14.12 68.79 3.37
CA PRO A 20 -14.77 68.50 2.07
C PRO A 20 -13.90 68.70 0.80
N GLY A 21 -14.46 68.41 -0.40
CA GLY A 21 -14.05 69.11 -1.64
C GLY A 21 -13.86 68.28 -2.93
N ARG A 22 -14.81 68.48 -3.86
CA ARG A 22 -14.82 68.33 -5.35
C ARG A 22 -13.53 67.90 -6.10
N GLY A 23 -13.71 66.96 -7.06
CA GLY A 23 -12.91 66.87 -8.29
C GLY A 23 -12.96 65.51 -9.03
N LYS A 24 -13.71 65.41 -10.14
CA LYS A 24 -13.54 64.40 -11.22
C LYS A 24 -12.40 64.87 -12.16
N PRO A 25 -11.81 64.08 -13.10
CA PRO A 25 -12.33 62.84 -13.74
C PRO A 25 -11.31 61.70 -14.06
N GLY A 26 -11.86 60.51 -14.33
CA GLY A 26 -11.46 59.59 -15.41
C GLY A 26 -10.04 58.99 -15.45
N LYS A 27 -9.92 57.70 -15.07
CA LYS A 27 -8.90 56.81 -15.66
C LYS A 27 -9.43 55.39 -15.87
N LYS A 28 -9.24 54.92 -17.10
CA LYS A 28 -9.70 53.66 -17.71
C LYS A 28 -9.22 52.45 -16.90
N ARG A 29 -10.14 51.53 -16.55
CA ARG A 29 -9.82 50.20 -16.02
C ARG A 29 -9.53 49.27 -17.19
N SER A 30 -8.30 48.77 -17.29
CA SER A 30 -7.95 47.63 -18.15
C SER A 30 -8.60 46.35 -17.59
N PRO A 31 -9.18 45.47 -18.43
CA PRO A 31 -9.80 44.24 -17.96
C PRO A 31 -8.75 43.22 -17.51
N LYS A 32 -8.99 42.67 -16.33
CA LYS A 32 -8.20 41.65 -15.64
C LYS A 32 -8.26 40.35 -16.45
N GLN A 33 -7.15 39.93 -17.06
CA GLN A 33 -7.03 38.63 -17.72
C GLN A 33 -7.31 37.52 -16.69
N ARG A 34 -8.36 36.76 -16.98
CA ARG A 34 -8.70 35.51 -16.31
C ARG A 34 -7.65 34.47 -16.73
N PRO A 35 -6.98 33.76 -15.82
CA PRO A 35 -6.09 32.68 -16.21
C PRO A 35 -6.93 31.62 -16.95
N GLU A 36 -6.61 31.41 -18.22
CA GLU A 36 -7.13 30.29 -19.00
C GLU A 36 -6.72 29.00 -18.30
N GLN A 37 -7.72 28.21 -17.93
CA GLN A 37 -7.50 26.84 -17.46
C GLN A 37 -6.84 26.05 -18.60
N PRO A 38 -5.76 25.30 -18.32
CA PRO A 38 -5.14 24.48 -19.34
C PRO A 38 -6.16 23.45 -19.83
N VAL A 39 -6.42 23.49 -21.13
CA VAL A 39 -7.27 22.53 -21.84
C VAL A 39 -6.62 21.16 -21.71
N SER A 40 -7.27 20.26 -20.98
CA SER A 40 -6.89 18.85 -20.87
C SER A 40 -6.73 18.27 -22.27
N GLY A 41 -5.55 17.71 -22.57
CA GLY A 41 -5.31 16.97 -23.80
C GLY A 41 -6.28 15.80 -23.96
N PRO A 42 -6.38 15.21 -25.17
CA PRO A 42 -7.29 14.10 -25.44
C PRO A 42 -7.04 12.97 -24.45
N ALA A 43 -8.11 12.51 -23.78
CA ALA A 43 -8.04 11.38 -22.87
C ALA A 43 -7.48 10.18 -23.62
N THR A 44 -6.36 9.63 -23.15
CA THR A 44 -5.81 8.39 -23.70
C THR A 44 -6.80 7.27 -23.38
N THR A 45 -7.64 6.92 -24.35
CA THR A 45 -8.60 5.83 -24.19
C THR A 45 -7.83 4.51 -24.05
N THR A 46 -8.16 3.75 -23.02
CA THR A 46 -7.63 2.40 -22.83
C THR A 46 -8.08 1.49 -23.98
N ASP A 47 -7.20 0.60 -24.42
CA ASP A 47 -7.53 -0.36 -25.48
C ASP A 47 -8.75 -1.24 -25.11
N ALA A 48 -9.53 -1.62 -26.12
CA ALA A 48 -10.77 -2.36 -25.94
C ALA A 48 -10.53 -3.75 -25.31
N ALA A 49 -9.43 -4.43 -25.65
CA ALA A 49 -9.09 -5.72 -25.06
C ALA A 49 -8.75 -5.60 -23.58
N ALA A 50 -7.97 -4.56 -23.23
CA ALA A 50 -7.66 -4.23 -21.83
C ALA A 50 -8.92 -3.93 -21.02
N LEU A 51 -9.88 -3.18 -21.59
CA LEU A 51 -11.16 -2.90 -20.93
C LEU A 51 -12.01 -4.16 -20.75
N ALA A 52 -12.09 -5.01 -21.77
CA ALA A 52 -12.82 -6.27 -21.69
C ALA A 52 -12.23 -7.19 -20.61
N ALA A 53 -10.90 -7.29 -20.53
CA ALA A 53 -10.21 -8.05 -19.49
C ALA A 53 -10.50 -7.51 -18.09
N ALA A 54 -10.51 -6.19 -17.91
CA ALA A 54 -10.83 -5.55 -16.64
C ALA A 54 -12.29 -5.83 -16.24
N GLN A 55 -13.24 -5.67 -17.17
CA GLN A 55 -14.65 -5.95 -16.91
C GLN A 55 -14.90 -7.43 -16.59
N ALA A 56 -14.20 -8.36 -17.25
CA ALA A 56 -14.29 -9.78 -16.95
C ALA A 56 -13.77 -10.08 -15.53
N LEU A 57 -12.65 -9.46 -15.11
CA LEU A 57 -12.15 -9.56 -13.75
C LEU A 57 -13.18 -9.06 -12.72
N ALA A 58 -13.75 -7.89 -12.98
CA ALA A 58 -14.75 -7.27 -12.12
C ALA A 58 -15.97 -8.16 -11.92
N ALA A 59 -16.49 -8.72 -13.01
CA ALA A 59 -17.66 -9.61 -12.97
C ALA A 59 -17.38 -10.92 -12.21
N ARG A 60 -16.17 -11.48 -12.30
CA ARG A 60 -15.80 -12.73 -11.62
C ARG A 60 -15.77 -12.58 -10.09
N HIS A 61 -15.33 -11.43 -9.59
CA HIS A 61 -15.06 -11.21 -8.16
C HIS A 61 -15.92 -10.11 -7.53
N ASP A 62 -16.98 -9.68 -8.22
CA ASP A 62 -17.88 -8.59 -7.80
C ASP A 62 -17.13 -7.29 -7.43
N LEU A 63 -16.11 -6.95 -8.23
CA LEU A 63 -15.26 -5.78 -7.96
C LEU A 63 -15.75 -4.55 -8.69
N ARG A 64 -15.68 -3.40 -8.02
CA ARG A 64 -15.85 -2.12 -8.68
C ARG A 64 -14.53 -1.66 -9.28
N LEU A 65 -14.58 -1.13 -10.50
CA LEU A 65 -13.41 -0.58 -11.19
C LEU A 65 -13.56 0.92 -11.37
N THR A 66 -12.46 1.65 -11.19
CA THR A 66 -12.43 3.10 -11.42
C THR A 66 -11.13 3.50 -12.12
N GLY A 67 -11.25 4.35 -13.14
CA GLY A 67 -10.09 4.90 -13.86
C GLY A 67 -9.49 3.99 -14.92
N PHE A 68 -10.01 2.77 -15.13
CA PHE A 68 -9.53 1.84 -16.16
C PHE A 68 -9.89 2.28 -17.58
N ASP A 69 -11.01 2.97 -17.77
CA ASP A 69 -11.51 3.48 -19.05
C ASP A 69 -10.70 4.64 -19.63
N THR A 70 -10.14 5.46 -18.74
CA THR A 70 -9.52 6.75 -19.05
C THR A 70 -8.02 6.81 -18.73
N SER A 71 -7.44 5.71 -18.25
CA SER A 71 -6.03 5.68 -17.88
C SER A 71 -5.09 5.43 -19.06
N GLY A 72 -5.53 4.78 -20.15
CA GLY A 72 -4.62 4.27 -21.17
C GLY A 72 -3.80 3.07 -20.67
N ILE A 73 -4.37 2.26 -19.78
CA ILE A 73 -3.66 1.13 -19.15
C ILE A 73 -3.33 0.07 -20.20
N ALA A 74 -2.12 -0.47 -20.16
CA ALA A 74 -1.72 -1.52 -21.10
C ALA A 74 -2.49 -2.82 -20.81
N GLU A 75 -2.88 -3.55 -21.86
CA GLU A 75 -3.58 -4.84 -21.74
C GLU A 75 -2.79 -5.82 -20.86
N HIS A 76 -1.48 -5.94 -21.08
CA HIS A 76 -0.61 -6.77 -20.26
C HIS A 76 -0.71 -6.44 -18.77
N THR A 77 -0.77 -5.15 -18.41
CA THR A 77 -0.96 -4.74 -17.02
C THR A 77 -2.28 -5.26 -16.47
N VAL A 78 -3.38 -5.08 -17.20
CA VAL A 78 -4.70 -5.58 -16.76
C VAL A 78 -4.70 -7.10 -16.58
N LEU A 79 -4.09 -7.84 -17.51
CA LEU A 79 -4.00 -9.30 -17.44
C LEU A 79 -3.19 -9.78 -16.23
N GLU A 80 -2.06 -9.14 -15.92
CA GLU A 80 -1.26 -9.45 -14.73
C GLU A 80 -1.99 -9.10 -13.43
N LEU A 81 -2.70 -7.96 -13.40
CA LEU A 81 -3.55 -7.59 -12.26
C LEU A 81 -4.66 -8.64 -12.06
N ALA A 82 -5.33 -9.05 -13.14
CA ALA A 82 -6.40 -10.02 -13.10
C ALA A 82 -5.92 -11.39 -12.62
N ALA A 83 -4.80 -11.88 -13.15
CA ALA A 83 -4.21 -13.14 -12.74
C ALA A 83 -3.89 -13.16 -11.23
N ALA A 84 -3.34 -12.08 -10.68
CA ALA A 84 -3.04 -11.99 -9.25
C ALA A 84 -4.31 -12.02 -8.39
N VAL A 85 -5.36 -11.33 -8.81
CA VAL A 85 -6.63 -11.30 -8.08
C VAL A 85 -7.32 -12.67 -8.18
N ASP A 86 -7.39 -13.25 -9.37
CA ASP A 86 -7.98 -14.57 -9.62
C ASP A 86 -7.30 -15.64 -8.75
N ASP A 87 -5.97 -15.73 -8.78
CA ASP A 87 -5.22 -16.74 -8.03
C ASP A 87 -5.42 -16.60 -6.52
N ILE A 88 -5.28 -15.38 -5.99
CA ILE A 88 -5.29 -15.13 -4.55
C ILE A 88 -6.71 -15.24 -3.99
N LEU A 89 -7.73 -14.68 -4.65
CA LEU A 89 -9.11 -14.78 -4.17
C LEU A 89 -9.68 -16.20 -4.32
N ALA A 90 -9.27 -16.95 -5.35
CA ALA A 90 -9.62 -18.38 -5.45
C ALA A 90 -9.03 -19.19 -4.29
N LYS A 91 -7.79 -18.89 -3.87
CA LYS A 91 -7.12 -19.57 -2.76
C LYS A 91 -7.63 -19.12 -1.38
N TYR A 92 -8.07 -17.87 -1.27
CA TYR A 92 -8.53 -17.24 -0.02
C TYR A 92 -9.94 -16.63 -0.18
N PRO A 93 -10.98 -17.45 -0.39
CA PRO A 93 -12.34 -16.97 -0.70
C PRO A 93 -13.04 -16.25 0.47
N PHE A 94 -12.45 -16.29 1.66
CA PHE A 94 -12.95 -15.52 2.82
C PHE A 94 -12.49 -14.05 2.80
N LEU A 95 -11.66 -13.64 1.84
CA LEU A 95 -11.28 -12.26 1.64
C LEU A 95 -12.30 -11.55 0.75
N SER A 96 -12.71 -10.36 1.16
CA SER A 96 -13.53 -9.46 0.36
C SER A 96 -12.70 -8.25 -0.08
N LEU A 97 -12.83 -7.87 -1.34
CA LEU A 97 -12.30 -6.63 -1.91
C LEU A 97 -13.47 -5.83 -2.48
N GLY A 98 -13.48 -4.52 -2.27
CA GLY A 98 -14.54 -3.64 -2.79
C GLY A 98 -14.26 -3.13 -4.19
N GLY A 99 -12.99 -3.02 -4.57
CA GLY A 99 -12.64 -2.58 -5.92
C GLY A 99 -11.17 -2.32 -6.16
N ILE A 100 -10.88 -2.00 -7.42
CA ILE A 100 -9.56 -1.62 -7.90
C ILE A 100 -9.66 -0.28 -8.62
N GLU A 101 -8.72 0.60 -8.34
CA GLU A 101 -8.68 1.95 -8.89
C GLU A 101 -7.32 2.24 -9.55
N VAL A 102 -7.34 2.87 -10.73
CA VAL A 102 -6.14 3.42 -11.38
C VAL A 102 -6.16 4.94 -11.24
N THR A 103 -5.31 5.45 -10.35
CA THR A 103 -5.28 6.86 -9.97
C THR A 103 -3.85 7.31 -9.65
N PRO A 104 -3.50 8.59 -9.84
CA PRO A 104 -2.19 9.08 -9.42
C PRO A 104 -1.98 8.88 -7.91
N LEU A 105 -0.86 8.28 -7.53
CA LEU A 105 -0.48 8.07 -6.13
C LEU A 105 0.63 9.04 -5.71
N ALA A 106 0.51 9.58 -4.49
CA ALA A 106 1.53 10.43 -3.92
C ALA A 106 2.73 9.63 -3.39
N GLY A 107 3.90 10.27 -3.34
CA GLY A 107 5.07 9.74 -2.64
C GLY A 107 5.75 8.52 -3.29
N GLY A 108 5.52 8.28 -4.58
CA GLY A 108 6.14 7.18 -5.32
C GLY A 108 5.69 5.79 -4.84
N ALA A 109 4.47 5.69 -4.31
CA ALA A 109 3.84 4.41 -4.02
C ALA A 109 3.42 3.73 -5.31
N ILE A 110 3.71 2.42 -5.43
CA ILE A 110 3.29 1.62 -6.60
C ILE A 110 1.80 1.26 -6.49
N ALA A 111 1.40 0.89 -5.26
CA ALA A 111 0.03 0.57 -4.91
C ALA A 111 -0.29 1.00 -3.48
N ALA A 112 -1.56 1.29 -3.22
CA ALA A 112 -2.09 1.62 -1.90
C ALA A 112 -3.38 0.84 -1.63
N VAL A 113 -3.63 0.52 -0.36
CA VAL A 113 -4.91 -0.05 0.09
C VAL A 113 -5.67 1.03 0.84
N ARG A 114 -6.93 1.23 0.46
CA ARG A 114 -7.85 2.22 1.02
C ARG A 114 -9.04 1.54 1.69
N TRP A 115 -9.42 2.05 2.84
CA TRP A 115 -10.50 1.52 3.68
C TRP A 115 -11.61 2.56 3.94
N ASP A 116 -11.48 3.75 3.35
CA ASP A 116 -12.33 4.92 3.58
C ASP A 116 -13.50 5.03 2.59
N ARG A 117 -13.68 4.03 1.72
CA ARG A 117 -14.84 3.94 0.82
C ARG A 117 -15.92 3.10 1.50
N ALA A 118 -17.14 3.63 1.56
CA ALA A 118 -18.27 3.05 2.29
C ALA A 118 -18.54 1.57 1.94
N ASP A 119 -18.91 0.80 2.96
CA ASP A 119 -19.50 -0.56 3.11
C ASP A 119 -19.10 -1.73 2.20
N ASP A 120 -18.33 -1.53 1.14
CA ASP A 120 -18.06 -2.57 0.13
C ASP A 120 -16.68 -3.25 0.31
N GLY A 121 -15.95 -2.94 1.38
CA GLY A 121 -14.63 -3.52 1.66
C GLY A 121 -13.45 -2.72 1.08
N PRO A 122 -12.21 -3.24 1.22
CA PRO A 122 -11.00 -2.53 0.85
C PRO A 122 -10.86 -2.31 -0.66
N TRP A 123 -10.33 -1.15 -1.01
CA TRP A 123 -9.95 -0.81 -2.38
C TRP A 123 -8.44 -0.86 -2.56
N ILE A 124 -8.00 -1.40 -3.70
CA ILE A 124 -6.60 -1.35 -4.11
C ILE A 124 -6.45 -0.26 -5.17
N SER A 125 -5.68 0.77 -4.88
CA SER A 125 -5.31 1.82 -5.84
C SER A 125 -3.93 1.52 -6.42
N ILE A 126 -3.81 1.55 -7.75
CA ILE A 126 -2.56 1.41 -8.51
C ILE A 126 -2.20 2.76 -9.12
N ASP A 127 -0.90 3.11 -9.06
CA ASP A 127 -0.42 4.35 -9.65
C ASP A 127 -0.65 4.37 -11.17
N ARG A 128 -1.28 5.45 -11.65
CA ARG A 128 -1.61 5.61 -13.07
C ARG A 128 -0.39 5.68 -13.96
N GLU A 129 0.66 6.40 -13.57
CA GLU A 129 1.84 6.57 -14.43
C GLU A 129 2.62 5.26 -14.58
N LEU A 130 2.63 4.43 -13.54
CA LEU A 130 3.22 3.10 -13.59
C LEU A 130 2.32 2.12 -14.36
N ALA A 131 1.00 2.16 -14.17
CA ALA A 131 0.07 1.24 -14.81
C ALA A 131 0.10 1.31 -16.36
N VAL A 132 0.37 2.50 -16.91
CA VAL A 132 0.46 2.71 -18.37
C VAL A 132 1.83 2.37 -18.95
N ASN A 133 2.86 2.19 -18.12
CA ASN A 133 4.24 1.98 -18.57
C ASN A 133 4.89 0.83 -17.77
N PRO A 134 4.87 -0.40 -18.33
CA PRO A 134 5.47 -1.57 -17.70
C PRO A 134 6.95 -1.39 -17.33
N ASP A 135 7.76 -0.73 -18.16
CA ASP A 135 9.19 -0.50 -17.87
C ASP A 135 9.39 0.37 -16.62
N LYS A 136 8.59 1.44 -16.49
CA LYS A 136 8.60 2.27 -15.26
C LYS A 136 8.11 1.49 -14.05
N PHE A 137 7.11 0.62 -14.25
CA PHE A 137 6.61 -0.25 -13.19
C PHE A 137 7.73 -1.18 -12.68
N ASP A 138 8.45 -1.82 -13.60
CA ASP A 138 9.58 -2.70 -13.31
C ASP A 138 10.67 -1.98 -12.52
N ASP A 139 11.03 -0.77 -12.93
CA ASP A 139 12.03 0.04 -12.24
C ASP A 139 11.59 0.47 -10.83
N ALA A 140 10.29 0.78 -10.67
CA ALA A 140 9.70 1.06 -9.37
C ALA A 140 9.76 -0.16 -8.45
N VAL A 141 9.44 -1.35 -8.97
CA VAL A 141 9.51 -2.62 -8.23
C VAL A 141 10.96 -2.96 -7.87
N LYS A 142 11.92 -2.84 -8.80
CA LYS A 142 13.36 -3.02 -8.50
C LYS A 142 13.82 -2.07 -7.40
N THR A 143 13.35 -0.82 -7.42
CA THR A 143 13.66 0.17 -6.38
C THR A 143 13.05 -0.21 -5.03
N ALA A 144 11.80 -0.67 -5.01
CA ALA A 144 11.14 -1.14 -3.80
C ALA A 144 11.82 -2.40 -3.22
N LEU A 145 12.25 -3.33 -4.08
CA LEU A 145 12.98 -4.53 -3.69
C LEU A 145 14.32 -4.20 -3.04
N ARG A 146 15.13 -3.30 -3.64
CA ARG A 146 16.39 -2.83 -3.05
C ARG A 146 16.21 -2.15 -1.70
N ALA A 147 15.09 -1.43 -1.54
CA ALA A 147 14.70 -0.81 -0.27
C ALA A 147 14.12 -1.81 0.74
N GLY A 148 13.95 -3.09 0.37
CA GLY A 148 13.33 -4.11 1.20
C GLY A 148 11.84 -3.89 1.45
N ARG A 149 11.15 -3.05 0.67
CA ARG A 149 9.71 -2.78 0.86
C ARG A 149 8.82 -3.90 0.34
N ILE A 150 9.33 -4.72 -0.56
CA ILE A 150 8.69 -5.92 -1.11
C ILE A 150 9.69 -7.10 -1.06
N PRO A 151 9.22 -8.35 -0.99
CA PRO A 151 10.11 -9.51 -0.88
C PRO A 151 10.73 -9.90 -2.22
N ARG A 152 11.74 -10.78 -2.16
CA ARG A 152 12.36 -11.41 -3.33
C ARG A 152 11.35 -12.20 -4.16
N GLY A 153 11.58 -12.28 -5.46
CA GLY A 153 10.65 -12.89 -6.41
C GLY A 153 9.67 -11.88 -7.01
N SER A 154 9.55 -10.68 -6.41
CA SER A 154 8.69 -9.63 -6.96
C SER A 154 9.17 -9.11 -8.32
N GLU A 155 10.47 -9.22 -8.59
CA GLU A 155 11.09 -8.82 -9.85
C GLU A 155 10.75 -9.72 -11.05
N GLN A 156 10.21 -10.92 -10.81
CA GLN A 156 9.89 -11.88 -11.89
C GLN A 156 8.57 -11.54 -12.58
N ARG A 157 7.60 -11.03 -11.81
CA ARG A 157 6.30 -10.56 -12.30
C ARG A 157 5.88 -9.31 -11.51
N PRO A 158 6.43 -8.12 -11.84
CA PRO A 158 6.31 -6.91 -11.04
C PRO A 158 4.87 -6.46 -10.73
N ILE A 159 3.99 -6.49 -11.73
CA ILE A 159 2.58 -6.10 -11.59
C ILE A 159 1.83 -7.12 -10.72
N TYR A 160 1.97 -8.41 -11.03
CA TYR A 160 1.38 -9.51 -10.24
C TYR A 160 1.82 -9.44 -8.77
N ALA A 161 3.13 -9.34 -8.52
CA ALA A 161 3.70 -9.29 -7.18
C ALA A 161 3.19 -8.08 -6.38
N THR A 162 3.01 -6.93 -7.04
CA THR A 162 2.45 -5.74 -6.41
C THR A 162 1.00 -5.98 -5.97
N MET A 163 0.19 -6.65 -6.78
CA MET A 163 -1.17 -7.02 -6.41
C MET A 163 -1.23 -8.03 -5.28
N VAL A 164 -0.42 -9.10 -5.35
CA VAL A 164 -0.29 -10.07 -4.25
C VAL A 164 0.11 -9.37 -2.96
N HIS A 165 1.01 -8.38 -3.02
CA HIS A 165 1.39 -7.59 -1.86
C HIS A 165 0.26 -6.71 -1.33
N ALA A 166 -0.48 -6.02 -2.20
CA ALA A 166 -1.64 -5.23 -1.80
C ALA A 166 -2.73 -6.09 -1.15
N ILE A 167 -3.02 -7.28 -1.71
CA ILE A 167 -3.96 -8.23 -1.10
C ILE A 167 -3.41 -8.79 0.23
N GLY A 168 -2.10 -9.01 0.34
CA GLY A 168 -1.46 -9.37 1.60
C GLY A 168 -1.68 -8.33 2.70
N ARG A 169 -1.67 -7.04 2.35
CA ARG A 169 -2.02 -5.95 3.30
C ARG A 169 -3.48 -6.00 3.73
N VAL A 170 -4.39 -6.33 2.79
CA VAL A 170 -5.80 -6.59 3.11
C VAL A 170 -5.93 -7.76 4.10
N LEU A 171 -5.30 -8.90 3.80
CA LEU A 171 -5.31 -10.08 4.66
C LEU A 171 -4.81 -9.78 6.08
N VAL A 172 -3.70 -9.05 6.21
CA VAL A 172 -3.13 -8.66 7.52
C VAL A 172 -4.08 -7.74 8.29
N ALA A 173 -4.76 -6.82 7.61
CA ALA A 173 -5.77 -5.97 8.23
C ALA A 173 -6.99 -6.80 8.69
N THR A 174 -7.46 -7.75 7.88
CA THR A 174 -8.54 -8.69 8.22
C THR A 174 -8.17 -9.54 9.45
N ALA A 175 -6.94 -10.05 9.51
CA ALA A 175 -6.41 -10.78 10.67
C ALA A 175 -6.32 -9.91 11.94
N GLY A 176 -6.26 -8.59 11.77
CA GLY A 176 -6.30 -7.61 12.85
C GLY A 176 -5.05 -7.60 13.74
N PRO A 177 -5.09 -6.85 14.86
CA PRO A 177 -3.93 -6.65 15.73
C PRO A 177 -3.47 -7.96 16.41
N ARG A 178 -4.34 -8.96 16.52
CA ARG A 178 -4.00 -10.27 17.09
C ARG A 178 -2.90 -10.97 16.30
N ALA A 179 -2.93 -10.95 14.97
CA ALA A 179 -1.86 -11.54 14.16
C ALA A 179 -0.51 -10.86 14.43
N GLN A 180 -0.52 -9.53 14.57
CA GLN A 180 0.68 -8.75 14.86
C GLN A 180 1.26 -9.08 16.24
N GLN A 181 0.41 -9.23 17.26
CA GLN A 181 0.82 -9.63 18.60
C GLN A 181 1.40 -11.06 18.65
N LEU A 182 0.86 -11.95 17.82
CA LEU A 182 1.30 -13.36 17.76
C LEU A 182 2.53 -13.58 16.87
N ALA A 183 2.88 -12.65 15.99
CA ALA A 183 3.94 -12.82 15.00
C ALA A 183 5.29 -13.25 15.62
N GLN A 184 5.75 -12.53 16.65
CA GLN A 184 7.02 -12.86 17.29
C GLN A 184 6.97 -14.20 18.03
N ARG A 185 5.85 -14.51 18.70
CA ARG A 185 5.66 -15.80 19.37
C ARG A 185 5.63 -16.95 18.36
N SER A 186 4.98 -16.77 17.21
CA SER A 186 4.96 -17.75 16.13
C SER A 186 6.37 -18.03 15.60
N LEU A 187 7.16 -16.99 15.36
CA LEU A 187 8.56 -17.13 14.93
C LEU A 187 9.42 -17.90 15.95
N ILE A 188 9.32 -17.58 17.24
CA ILE A 188 10.06 -18.29 18.30
C ILE A 188 9.62 -19.76 18.39
N THR A 189 8.31 -20.00 18.30
CA THR A 189 7.73 -21.36 18.36
C THR A 189 8.22 -22.19 17.18
N GLU A 190 8.17 -21.63 15.97
CA GLU A 190 8.67 -22.31 14.77
C GLU A 190 10.17 -22.54 14.84
N TYR A 191 10.95 -21.55 15.27
CA TYR A 191 12.39 -21.70 15.41
C TYR A 191 12.74 -22.84 16.38
N ARG A 192 12.06 -22.93 17.52
CA ARG A 192 12.21 -24.05 18.45
C ARG A 192 11.86 -25.38 17.80
N ARG A 193 10.78 -25.44 17.02
CA ARG A 193 10.34 -26.65 16.31
C ARG A 193 11.41 -27.16 15.34
N ILE A 194 12.06 -26.27 14.59
CA ILE A 194 13.06 -26.65 13.57
C ILE A 194 14.47 -26.83 14.12
N SER A 195 14.83 -26.15 15.21
CA SER A 195 16.16 -26.26 15.83
C SER A 195 16.30 -27.45 16.77
N GLY A 196 15.19 -28.08 17.16
CA GLY A 196 15.19 -29.21 18.08
C GLY A 196 15.43 -28.78 19.54
N PRO A 197 15.69 -29.75 20.44
CA PRO A 197 16.06 -29.45 21.83
C PRO A 197 17.31 -28.57 21.91
N TRP A 198 17.33 -27.62 22.85
CA TRP A 198 18.48 -26.73 23.06
C TRP A 198 19.48 -27.28 24.08
N ASP A 199 19.48 -28.60 24.29
CA ASP A 199 20.33 -29.25 25.27
C ASP A 199 21.81 -29.03 24.91
N GLY A 200 22.58 -28.49 25.86
CA GLY A 200 23.99 -28.14 25.65
C GLY A 200 24.24 -26.86 24.84
N VAL A 201 23.20 -26.14 24.38
CA VAL A 201 23.35 -24.85 23.69
C VAL A 201 23.27 -23.72 24.70
N THR A 202 24.22 -22.78 24.63
CA THR A 202 24.17 -21.59 25.49
C THR A 202 22.98 -20.70 25.10
N PRO A 203 22.36 -19.98 26.06
CA PRO A 203 21.29 -19.02 25.73
C PRO A 203 21.70 -18.00 24.67
N ALA A 204 22.96 -17.56 24.67
CA ALA A 204 23.52 -16.66 23.66
C ALA A 204 23.53 -17.30 22.26
N GLY A 205 23.90 -18.59 22.16
CA GLY A 205 23.86 -19.35 20.92
C GLY A 205 22.45 -19.50 20.35
N VAL A 206 21.47 -19.79 21.21
CA VAL A 206 20.06 -19.87 20.81
C VAL A 206 19.57 -18.53 20.26
N VAL A 207 19.86 -17.43 20.96
CA VAL A 207 19.46 -16.07 20.53
C VAL A 207 20.14 -15.67 19.23
N ALA A 208 21.43 -15.98 19.06
CA ALA A 208 22.17 -15.70 17.84
C ALA A 208 21.60 -16.49 16.64
N GLY A 209 21.31 -17.78 16.83
CA GLY A 209 20.69 -18.62 15.82
C GLY A 209 19.29 -18.14 15.43
N TYR A 210 18.45 -17.79 16.41
CA TYR A 210 17.13 -17.21 16.15
C TYR A 210 17.23 -15.90 15.35
N ARG A 211 18.16 -15.01 15.71
CA ARG A 211 18.37 -13.74 14.99
C ARG A 211 18.82 -13.98 13.55
N SER A 212 19.74 -14.92 13.33
CA SER A 212 20.22 -15.31 12.00
C SER A 212 19.09 -15.89 11.15
N TRP A 213 18.30 -16.81 11.71
CA TRP A 213 17.14 -17.40 11.03
C TRP A 213 16.08 -16.34 10.69
N ARG A 214 15.73 -15.47 11.64
CA ARG A 214 14.76 -14.37 11.43
C ARG A 214 15.26 -13.34 10.40
N ALA A 215 16.57 -13.13 10.30
CA ALA A 215 17.17 -12.19 9.34
C ALA A 215 16.99 -12.61 7.87
N GLN A 216 16.46 -13.80 7.60
CA GLN A 216 16.04 -14.22 6.26
C GLN A 216 14.78 -13.48 5.77
N LEU A 217 13.98 -12.92 6.68
CA LEU A 217 12.83 -12.07 6.33
C LEU A 217 13.28 -10.82 5.56
N SER A 218 12.33 -10.18 4.87
CA SER A 218 12.58 -8.90 4.20
C SER A 218 13.21 -7.86 5.15
N PRO A 219 14.22 -7.08 4.71
CA PRO A 219 14.91 -6.11 5.57
C PRO A 219 13.98 -5.12 6.30
N SER A 220 12.84 -4.76 5.71
CA SER A 220 11.85 -3.87 6.33
C SER A 220 11.10 -4.50 7.51
N SER A 221 11.13 -5.83 7.64
CA SER A 221 10.57 -6.58 8.78
C SER A 221 11.35 -6.31 10.07
N VAL A 222 12.63 -5.94 9.95
CA VAL A 222 13.51 -5.61 11.07
C VAL A 222 14.29 -4.33 10.78
N LEU A 223 13.73 -3.18 11.15
CA LEU A 223 14.40 -1.89 10.99
C LEU A 223 15.04 -1.47 12.30
N ARG A 224 16.32 -1.08 12.24
CA ARG A 224 17.10 -0.62 13.41
C ARG A 224 16.99 -1.59 14.60
N ASN A 225 17.08 -2.89 14.31
CA ASN A 225 16.99 -3.99 15.27
C ASN A 225 15.62 -4.13 15.99
N ARG A 226 14.57 -3.45 15.52
CA ARG A 226 13.20 -3.62 15.99
C ARG A 226 12.40 -4.43 15.00
N PHE A 227 11.64 -5.41 15.49
CA PHE A 227 10.73 -6.19 14.67
C PHE A 227 9.47 -5.38 14.37
N HIS A 228 9.04 -5.35 13.11
CA HIS A 228 7.84 -4.68 12.63
C HIS A 228 6.83 -5.74 12.18
N PRO A 229 5.91 -6.19 13.07
CA PRO A 229 5.05 -7.33 12.79
C PRO A 229 4.17 -7.16 11.56
N GLN A 230 3.59 -5.97 11.37
CA GLN A 230 2.72 -5.71 10.22
C GLN A 230 3.47 -5.92 8.90
N THR A 231 4.58 -5.21 8.70
CA THR A 231 5.41 -5.34 7.50
C THR A 231 5.96 -6.75 7.31
N ALA A 232 6.32 -7.43 8.41
CA ALA A 232 6.78 -8.81 8.37
C ALA A 232 5.69 -9.78 7.89
N LEU A 233 4.45 -9.62 8.35
CA LEU A 233 3.33 -10.45 7.91
C LEU A 233 2.97 -10.17 6.44
N GLU A 234 2.92 -8.89 6.05
CA GLU A 234 2.62 -8.46 4.68
C GLU A 234 3.65 -9.01 3.68
N THR A 235 4.95 -8.85 3.97
CA THR A 235 6.02 -9.34 3.09
C THR A 235 6.17 -10.86 3.12
N ALA A 236 5.93 -11.51 4.27
CA ALA A 236 5.94 -12.97 4.36
C ALA A 236 4.81 -13.61 3.55
N PHE A 237 3.61 -13.00 3.57
CA PHE A 237 2.52 -13.47 2.73
C PHE A 237 2.91 -13.42 1.25
N THR A 238 3.37 -12.26 0.80
CA THR A 238 3.80 -12.06 -0.58
C THR A 238 4.93 -13.01 -0.98
N GLU A 239 5.95 -13.20 -0.14
CA GLU A 239 7.06 -14.09 -0.45
C GLU A 239 6.60 -15.54 -0.66
N VAL A 240 5.70 -16.03 0.20
CA VAL A 240 5.19 -17.41 0.12
C VAL A 240 4.29 -17.60 -1.08
N GLU A 241 3.47 -16.62 -1.45
CA GLU A 241 2.64 -16.71 -2.66
C GLU A 241 3.48 -16.64 -3.95
N LEU A 242 4.57 -15.87 -3.96
CA LEU A 242 5.44 -15.76 -5.15
C LEU A 242 6.41 -16.94 -5.29
N ARG A 243 6.92 -17.47 -4.19
CA ARG A 243 8.02 -18.45 -4.19
C ARG A 243 7.60 -19.85 -3.75
N GLY A 244 6.41 -20.01 -3.17
CA GLY A 244 5.89 -21.29 -2.70
C GLY A 244 6.87 -22.05 -1.80
N ALA A 245 7.33 -23.21 -2.29
CA ALA A 245 8.29 -24.06 -1.59
C ALA A 245 9.66 -23.38 -1.37
N ASP A 246 10.03 -22.40 -2.18
CA ASP A 246 11.32 -21.70 -2.11
C ASP A 246 11.29 -20.45 -1.21
N ALA A 247 10.17 -20.19 -0.53
CA ALA A 247 10.08 -19.15 0.50
C ALA A 247 10.84 -19.54 1.77
N CYS A 248 11.41 -18.56 2.46
CA CYS A 248 12.21 -18.80 3.65
C CYS A 248 11.37 -19.33 4.82
N GLY A 249 12.03 -20.03 5.75
CA GLY A 249 11.39 -20.61 6.93
C GLY A 249 10.54 -19.61 7.75
N PRO A 250 11.07 -18.42 8.12
CA PRO A 250 10.27 -17.46 8.91
C PRO A 250 9.10 -16.88 8.11
N ALA A 251 9.21 -16.70 6.79
CA ALA A 251 8.09 -16.25 5.96
C ALA A 251 6.94 -17.27 5.97
N LYS A 252 7.26 -18.57 5.81
CA LYS A 252 6.27 -19.66 5.91
C LYS A 252 5.59 -19.73 7.29
N ALA A 253 6.30 -19.40 8.36
CA ALA A 253 5.72 -19.34 9.71
C ALA A 253 4.70 -18.20 9.86
N LEU A 254 5.05 -17.01 9.35
CA LEU A 254 4.20 -15.83 9.41
C LEU A 254 3.01 -15.91 8.45
N HIS A 255 3.19 -16.47 7.25
CA HIS A 255 2.12 -16.74 6.29
C HIS A 255 1.05 -17.65 6.90
N ARG A 256 1.44 -18.79 7.47
CA ARG A 256 0.49 -19.70 8.15
C ARG A 256 -0.29 -18.98 9.25
N LEU A 257 0.41 -18.22 10.10
CA LEU A 257 -0.21 -17.45 11.17
C LEU A 257 -1.27 -16.47 10.64
N VAL A 258 -0.94 -15.66 9.64
CA VAL A 258 -1.87 -14.62 9.16
C VAL A 258 -3.09 -15.24 8.48
N VAL A 259 -2.90 -16.30 7.70
CA VAL A 259 -4.00 -17.00 7.02
C VAL A 259 -4.94 -17.66 8.04
N GLU A 260 -4.39 -18.34 9.05
CA GLU A 260 -5.19 -18.98 10.10
C GLU A 260 -5.99 -17.97 10.92
N VAL A 261 -5.36 -16.86 11.32
CA VAL A 261 -6.02 -15.81 12.11
C VAL A 261 -7.09 -15.08 11.29
N ALA A 262 -6.82 -14.78 10.02
CA ALA A 262 -7.80 -14.13 9.15
C ALA A 262 -9.02 -15.03 8.89
N ARG A 263 -8.79 -16.32 8.62
CA ARG A 263 -9.87 -17.30 8.40
C ARG A 263 -10.72 -17.55 9.64
N GLY A 264 -10.11 -17.51 10.82
CA GLY A 264 -10.79 -17.76 12.11
C GLY A 264 -11.65 -16.59 12.61
N ARG A 265 -11.73 -15.48 11.87
CA ARG A 265 -12.55 -14.32 12.24
C ARG A 265 -13.94 -14.44 11.58
N PRO A 266 -15.04 -14.52 12.34
CA PRO A 266 -16.35 -14.29 11.77
C PRO A 266 -16.42 -12.83 11.32
N GLY A 267 -16.87 -12.62 10.08
CA GLY A 267 -17.14 -11.29 9.51
C GLY A 267 -18.24 -10.55 10.25
#